data_AF-A0A7C6Y6T5-F1
#
_entry.id   AF-A0A7C6Y6T5-F1
#
_cell.length_a   1.000
_cell.length_b   1.000
_cell.length_c   1.000
_cell.angle_alpha   90.00
_cell.angle_beta   90.00
_cell.angle_gamma   90.00
#
_symmetry.space_group_name_H-M   'P 1'
#
loop_
_entity.id
_entity.type
_entity.pdbx_description
1 polymer ?
#
loop_
_entity_poly.entity_id
_entity_poly.type
_entity_poly.pdbx_seq_one_letter_code
_entity_poly.pdbx_strand_id
1 'polypeptide(L)'
;MTDYVYLAIPKPTNKIIKSDLFKEKKEIVKHLELGLILIDKSSKELIVILDPTIIPHKNQQKKRSMLKKEFFLRKTSFNVGGVNKTKIITAYRELALLALYFLKDGPRTAKEIKLFIKEDKIMSILQKNYYNWFERVERGVYKITAIGEDALVIYKDVIEKLIPIK
;
A
#
# COMPACT_ATOMS: atom_id res chain seq x y z
N MET A 1 -7.60 -7.28 44.01
CA MET A 1 -8.44 -7.38 42.79
C MET A 1 -7.67 -8.23 41.81
N THR A 2 -8.33 -9.15 41.09
CA THR A 2 -7.65 -10.05 40.14
C THR A 2 -7.52 -9.41 38.77
N ASP A 3 -6.38 -9.60 38.12
CA ASP A 3 -6.08 -9.03 36.79
C ASP A 3 -6.80 -9.73 35.63
N TYR A 4 -7.44 -10.88 35.91
CA TYR A 4 -8.12 -11.69 34.90
C TYR A 4 -9.61 -11.35 34.80
N VAL A 5 -10.05 -10.92 33.61
CA VAL A 5 -11.44 -10.59 33.29
C VAL A 5 -12.03 -11.63 32.35
N TYR A 6 -13.21 -12.13 32.70
CA TYR A 6 -13.95 -13.12 31.90
C TYR A 6 -15.29 -12.56 31.44
N LEU A 7 -15.61 -12.81 30.17
CA LEU A 7 -16.94 -12.64 29.62
C LEU A 7 -17.71 -13.96 29.75
N ALA A 8 -18.85 -13.93 30.44
CA ALA A 8 -19.72 -15.10 30.59
C ALA A 8 -20.99 -14.94 29.74
N ILE A 9 -21.27 -15.92 28.88
CA ILE A 9 -22.49 -15.95 28.06
C ILE A 9 -23.24 -17.27 28.23
N PRO A 10 -24.57 -17.31 28.07
CA PRO A 10 -25.31 -18.56 27.98
C PRO A 10 -24.75 -19.42 26.84
N LYS A 11 -24.57 -20.72 27.07
CA LYS A 11 -24.05 -21.66 26.07
C LYS A 11 -24.98 -21.66 24.85
N PRO A 12 -24.50 -21.20 23.69
CA PRO A 12 -25.28 -21.23 22.47
C PRO A 12 -25.33 -22.66 21.93
N THR A 13 -26.24 -22.94 20.99
CA THR A 13 -26.35 -24.26 20.37
C THR A 13 -25.03 -24.68 19.72
N ASN A 14 -24.73 -25.98 19.73
CA ASN A 14 -23.50 -26.55 19.14
C ASN A 14 -23.26 -26.12 17.67
N LYS A 15 -24.34 -25.87 16.89
CA LYS A 15 -24.24 -25.35 15.52
C LYS A 15 -23.63 -23.93 15.47
N ILE A 16 -23.98 -23.08 16.43
CA ILE A 16 -23.46 -21.70 16.53
C ILE A 16 -22.00 -21.74 16.97
N ILE A 17 -21.64 -22.58 17.94
CA ILE A 17 -20.25 -22.72 18.42
C ILE A 17 -19.30 -23.11 17.28
N LYS A 18 -19.77 -23.93 16.33
CA LYS A 18 -18.99 -24.37 15.16
C LYS A 18 -18.99 -23.36 14.00
N SER A 19 -19.84 -22.34 14.04
CA SER A 19 -19.97 -21.34 12.97
C SER A 19 -18.76 -20.42 12.88
N ASP A 20 -18.48 -19.90 11.69
CA ASP A 20 -17.35 -18.98 11.48
C ASP A 20 -17.56 -17.65 12.21
N LEU A 21 -18.81 -17.17 12.29
CA LEU A 21 -19.16 -15.98 13.08
C LEU A 21 -18.76 -16.11 14.56
N PHE A 22 -18.92 -17.31 15.16
CA PHE A 22 -18.53 -17.52 16.55
C PHE A 22 -17.01 -17.56 16.70
N LYS A 23 -16.29 -18.14 15.73
CA LYS A 23 -14.82 -18.11 15.70
C LYS A 23 -14.30 -16.67 15.58
N GLU A 24 -14.88 -15.86 14.70
CA GLU A 24 -14.52 -14.45 14.54
C GLU A 24 -14.72 -13.67 15.85
N LYS A 25 -15.87 -13.84 16.49
CA LYS A 25 -16.13 -13.22 17.80
C LYS A 25 -15.17 -13.70 18.88
N LYS A 26 -14.83 -15.00 18.90
CA LYS A 26 -13.83 -15.55 19.82
C LYS A 26 -12.46 -14.89 19.63
N GLU A 27 -12.04 -14.65 18.39
CA GLU A 27 -10.77 -13.97 18.10
C GLU A 27 -10.79 -12.50 18.54
N ILE A 28 -11.95 -11.82 18.48
CA ILE A 28 -12.08 -10.47 19.04
C ILE A 28 -11.88 -10.48 20.56
N VAL A 29 -12.57 -11.37 21.27
CA VAL A 29 -12.44 -11.51 22.75
C VAL A 29 -10.99 -11.80 23.14
N LYS A 30 -10.32 -12.64 22.37
CA LYS A 30 -8.89 -12.96 22.52
C LYS A 30 -7.99 -11.73 22.33
N HIS A 31 -8.20 -10.92 21.29
CA HIS A 31 -7.42 -9.69 21.08
C HIS A 31 -7.71 -8.57 22.09
N LEU A 32 -8.83 -8.66 22.81
CA LEU A 32 -9.14 -7.80 23.94
C LEU A 32 -8.56 -8.32 25.27
N GLU A 33 -7.83 -9.44 25.24
CA GLU A 33 -7.20 -10.07 26.41
C GLU A 33 -8.22 -10.53 27.46
N LEU A 34 -9.44 -10.83 27.03
CA LEU A 34 -10.52 -11.31 27.87
C LEU A 34 -10.62 -12.85 27.80
N GLY A 35 -11.05 -13.47 28.89
CA GLY A 35 -11.50 -14.85 28.90
C GLY A 35 -12.94 -15.00 28.41
N LEU A 36 -13.31 -16.20 27.96
CA LEU A 36 -14.69 -16.52 27.54
C LEU A 36 -15.18 -17.79 28.24
N ILE A 37 -16.28 -17.67 28.98
CA ILE A 37 -16.97 -18.77 29.66
C ILE A 37 -18.36 -18.94 29.08
N LEU A 38 -18.73 -20.19 28.78
CA LEU A 38 -20.09 -20.57 28.41
C LEU A 38 -20.79 -21.19 29.61
N ILE A 39 -22.01 -20.74 29.89
CA ILE A 39 -22.85 -21.24 30.98
C ILE A 39 -24.00 -22.05 30.39
N ASP A 40 -23.99 -23.37 30.61
CA ASP A 40 -25.12 -24.22 30.26
C ASP A 40 -26.16 -24.15 31.39
N LYS A 41 -27.26 -23.42 31.15
CA LYS A 41 -28.32 -23.28 32.16
C LYS A 41 -29.07 -24.59 32.41
N SER A 42 -29.05 -25.53 31.46
CA SER A 42 -29.79 -26.79 31.55
C SER A 42 -29.03 -27.83 32.36
N SER A 43 -27.73 -28.01 32.05
CA SER A 43 -26.86 -28.94 32.80
C SER A 43 -26.21 -28.30 34.04
N LYS A 44 -26.34 -26.98 34.24
CA LYS A 44 -25.64 -26.19 35.27
C LYS A 44 -24.12 -26.30 35.19
N GLU A 45 -23.59 -26.55 34.00
CA GLU A 45 -22.16 -26.68 33.75
C GLU A 45 -21.55 -25.38 33.22
N LEU A 46 -20.27 -25.17 33.53
CA LEU A 46 -19.45 -24.09 33.02
C LEU A 46 -18.38 -24.65 32.10
N ILE A 47 -18.23 -24.04 30.91
CA ILE A 47 -17.23 -24.43 29.93
C ILE A 47 -16.36 -23.21 29.64
N VAL A 48 -15.08 -23.28 30.00
CA VAL A 48 -14.10 -22.24 29.65
C VAL A 48 -13.62 -22.50 28.23
N ILE A 49 -13.82 -21.53 27.33
CA ILE A 49 -13.48 -21.62 25.90
C ILE A 49 -12.17 -20.90 25.59
N LEU A 50 -11.83 -19.91 26.41
CA LEU A 50 -10.66 -19.05 26.25
C LEU A 50 -10.26 -18.50 27.62
N ASP A 51 -8.98 -18.61 27.94
CA ASP A 51 -8.38 -17.92 29.09
C ASP A 51 -7.85 -16.53 28.66
N PRO A 52 -7.98 -15.51 29.52
CA PRO A 52 -7.42 -14.20 29.28
C PRO A 52 -5.90 -14.32 29.15
N THR A 53 -5.39 -14.06 27.95
CA THR A 53 -3.96 -14.16 27.64
C THR A 53 -3.50 -12.83 27.08
N ILE A 54 -2.36 -12.32 27.57
CA ILE A 54 -1.74 -11.12 27.04
C ILE A 54 -1.21 -11.42 25.64
N ILE A 55 -1.68 -10.67 24.64
CA ILE A 55 -1.25 -10.87 23.26
C ILE A 55 -0.22 -9.82 22.92
N PRO A 56 1.07 -10.20 22.73
CA PRO A 56 2.08 -9.23 22.37
C PRO A 56 1.72 -8.60 21.04
N HIS A 57 1.48 -7.28 21.05
CA HIS A 57 1.18 -6.54 19.83
C HIS A 57 2.30 -6.74 18.81
N LYS A 58 1.96 -7.31 17.64
CA LYS A 58 2.92 -7.51 16.55
C LYS A 58 3.29 -6.15 15.99
N ASN A 59 4.42 -5.60 16.44
CA ASN A 59 4.83 -4.23 16.14
C ASN A 59 5.25 -4.12 14.66
N GLN A 60 4.30 -3.82 13.77
CA GLN A 60 4.54 -3.66 12.32
C GLN A 60 5.16 -2.30 11.98
N GLN A 61 6.13 -1.84 12.78
CA GLN A 61 6.74 -0.51 12.63
C GLN A 61 7.35 -0.30 11.25
N LYS A 62 8.00 -1.34 10.68
CA LYS A 62 8.57 -1.29 9.32
C LYS A 62 7.50 -1.09 8.24
N LYS A 63 6.36 -1.77 8.35
CA LYS A 63 5.24 -1.63 7.40
C LYS A 63 4.61 -0.25 7.51
N ARG A 64 4.38 0.22 8.74
CA ARG A 64 3.87 1.58 9.01
C ARG A 64 4.83 2.66 8.53
N SER A 65 6.14 2.50 8.72
CA SER A 65 7.11 3.50 8.27
C SER A 65 7.27 3.51 6.75
N MET A 66 7.19 2.36 6.07
CA MET A 66 7.11 2.29 4.61
C MET A 66 5.86 3.00 4.08
N LEU A 67 4.68 2.74 4.64
CA LEU A 67 3.43 3.40 4.25
C LEU A 67 3.48 4.91 4.49
N LYS A 68 4.03 5.36 5.62
CA LYS A 68 4.24 6.79 5.89
C LYS A 68 5.20 7.42 4.90
N LYS A 69 6.35 6.79 4.63
CA LYS A 69 7.30 7.28 3.61
C LYS A 69 6.64 7.39 2.25
N GLU A 70 5.86 6.40 1.85
CA GLU A 70 5.11 6.44 0.61
C GLU A 70 4.11 7.60 0.59
N PHE A 71 3.35 7.81 1.67
CA PHE A 71 2.39 8.90 1.79
C PHE A 71 3.06 10.28 1.69
N PHE A 72 4.17 10.49 2.40
CA PHE A 72 4.90 11.77 2.37
C PHE A 72 5.65 12.03 1.06
N LEU A 73 6.04 10.98 0.33
CA LEU A 73 6.65 11.10 -1.00
C LEU A 73 5.62 11.41 -2.10
N ARG A 74 4.31 11.30 -1.83
CA ARG A 74 3.26 11.71 -2.76
C ARG A 74 3.12 13.23 -2.74
N LYS A 75 4.00 13.91 -3.47
CA LYS A 75 3.74 15.29 -3.92
C LYS A 75 2.86 15.20 -5.15
N THR A 76 1.54 15.09 -4.97
CA THR A 76 0.52 15.44 -5.99
C THR A 76 -0.88 15.02 -5.59
N SER A 77 -1.80 15.95 -5.77
CA SER A 77 -3.25 15.83 -5.63
C SER A 77 -3.92 15.05 -6.78
N PHE A 78 -3.17 14.30 -7.60
CA PHE A 78 -3.73 13.66 -8.80
C PHE A 78 -4.68 12.49 -8.53
N ASN A 79 -4.48 11.78 -7.42
CA ASN A 79 -5.36 10.68 -7.04
C ASN A 79 -6.39 11.19 -6.03
N VAL A 80 -7.52 11.71 -6.53
CA VAL A 80 -8.69 11.98 -5.69
C VAL A 80 -9.36 10.64 -5.37
N GLY A 81 -9.71 10.39 -4.10
CA GLY A 81 -10.41 9.16 -3.71
C GLY A 81 -11.73 9.00 -4.45
N GLY A 82 -12.06 7.76 -4.83
CA GLY A 82 -13.32 7.45 -5.55
C GLY A 82 -13.23 7.51 -7.09
N VAL A 83 -12.06 7.77 -7.67
CA VAL A 83 -11.88 7.71 -9.12
C VAL A 83 -11.97 6.26 -9.63
N ASN A 84 -12.96 5.99 -10.47
CA ASN A 84 -13.09 4.75 -11.22
C ASN A 84 -12.70 5.04 -12.68
N LYS A 85 -12.00 4.10 -13.33
CA LYS A 85 -11.56 4.14 -14.75
C LYS A 85 -10.36 5.04 -15.10
N THR A 86 -9.77 5.79 -14.18
CA THR A 86 -8.51 6.53 -14.43
C THR A 86 -7.30 5.76 -13.88
N LYS A 87 -6.24 5.61 -14.70
CA LYS A 87 -5.01 4.93 -14.26
C LYS A 87 -4.37 5.70 -13.10
N ILE A 88 -4.20 5.02 -11.96
CA ILE A 88 -3.55 5.59 -10.76
C ILE A 88 -2.15 6.10 -11.12
N ILE A 89 -1.87 7.35 -10.78
CA ILE A 89 -0.55 7.95 -10.99
C ILE A 89 0.26 7.73 -9.71
N THR A 90 1.25 6.83 -9.78
CA THR A 90 2.17 6.58 -8.68
C THR A 90 3.39 7.49 -8.80
N ALA A 91 4.11 7.73 -7.69
CA ALA A 91 5.35 8.52 -7.72
C ALA A 91 6.40 7.96 -8.71
N TYR A 92 6.41 6.64 -8.93
CA TYR A 92 7.25 6.03 -9.97
C TYR A 92 6.82 6.50 -11.37
N ARG A 93 5.52 6.49 -11.65
CA ARG A 93 4.98 6.89 -12.95
C ARG A 93 5.18 8.37 -13.21
N GLU A 94 5.06 9.23 -12.20
CA GLU A 94 5.35 10.67 -12.33
C GLU A 94 6.79 10.95 -12.73
N LEU A 95 7.73 10.34 -12.01
CA LEU A 95 9.15 10.47 -12.30
C LEU A 95 9.49 9.89 -13.69
N ALA A 96 8.85 8.80 -14.09
CA ALA A 96 8.99 8.26 -15.44
C ALA A 96 8.41 9.23 -16.50
N LEU A 97 7.25 9.83 -16.26
CA LEU A 97 6.65 10.81 -17.18
C LEU A 97 7.49 12.09 -17.30
N LEU A 98 8.10 12.56 -16.21
CA LEU A 98 9.04 13.69 -16.25
C LEU A 98 10.30 13.35 -17.06
N ALA A 99 10.84 12.14 -16.91
CA ALA A 99 11.97 11.68 -17.70
C ALA A 99 11.62 11.55 -19.19
N LEU A 100 10.42 11.04 -19.48
CA LEU A 100 9.84 10.97 -20.82
C LEU A 100 9.75 12.35 -21.45
N TYR A 101 9.18 13.32 -20.72
CA TYR A 101 9.07 14.69 -21.18
C TYR A 101 10.42 15.32 -21.51
N PHE A 102 11.45 15.09 -20.68
CA PHE A 102 12.79 15.63 -20.92
C PHE A 102 13.50 15.00 -22.13
N LEU A 103 13.15 13.75 -22.47
CA LEU A 103 13.73 13.03 -23.61
C LEU A 103 13.03 13.30 -24.95
N LYS A 104 11.93 14.06 -24.95
CA LYS A 104 11.11 14.29 -26.16
C LYS A 104 11.90 14.99 -27.28
N ASP A 105 12.88 15.80 -26.90
CA ASP A 105 13.71 16.59 -27.81
C ASP A 105 14.99 15.85 -28.24
N GLY A 106 15.11 14.55 -27.89
CA GLY A 106 16.20 13.67 -28.35
C GLY A 106 16.92 12.91 -27.23
N PRO A 107 17.93 12.09 -27.59
CA PRO A 107 18.67 11.27 -26.63
C PRO A 107 19.43 12.13 -25.61
N ARG A 108 19.32 11.78 -24.33
CA ARG A 108 20.01 12.47 -23.22
C ARG A 108 20.68 11.51 -22.27
N THR A 109 21.66 12.01 -21.54
CA THR A 109 22.34 11.25 -20.50
C THR A 109 21.47 11.11 -19.26
N ALA A 110 21.59 9.99 -18.55
CA ALA A 110 20.93 9.79 -17.25
C ALA A 110 21.31 10.86 -16.21
N LYS A 111 22.49 11.47 -16.34
CA LYS A 111 22.94 12.57 -15.50
C LYS A 111 22.14 13.85 -15.76
N GLU A 112 21.92 14.21 -17.02
CA GLU A 112 21.12 15.37 -17.40
C GLU A 112 19.66 15.21 -16.93
N ILE A 113 19.07 14.03 -17.13
CA ILE A 113 17.71 13.74 -16.67
C ILE A 113 17.61 13.88 -15.15
N LYS A 114 18.60 13.34 -14.41
CA LYS A 114 18.67 13.47 -12.95
C LYS A 114 18.81 14.93 -12.52
N LEU A 115 19.62 15.73 -13.20
CA LEU A 115 19.79 17.15 -12.91
C LEU A 115 18.51 17.95 -13.14
N PHE A 116 17.76 17.62 -14.19
CA PHE A 116 16.48 18.26 -14.50
C PHE A 116 15.42 17.97 -13.43
N ILE A 117 15.26 16.68 -13.05
CA ILE A 117 14.20 16.25 -12.14
C ILE A 117 14.58 16.43 -10.66
N LYS A 118 15.88 16.51 -10.36
CA LYS A 118 16.45 16.63 -9.01
C LYS A 118 16.06 15.48 -8.07
N GLU A 119 15.90 14.26 -8.60
CA GLU A 119 15.57 13.07 -7.82
C GLU A 119 16.55 11.91 -8.11
N ASP A 120 17.11 11.31 -7.06
CA ASP A 120 18.10 10.23 -7.18
C ASP A 120 17.53 8.94 -7.79
N LYS A 121 16.22 8.70 -7.63
CA LYS A 121 15.54 7.48 -8.09
C LYS A 121 15.49 7.34 -9.62
N ILE A 122 15.72 8.42 -10.37
CA ILE A 122 15.67 8.44 -11.85
C ILE A 122 16.57 7.38 -12.47
N MET A 123 17.77 7.17 -11.92
CA MET A 123 18.69 6.16 -12.45
C MET A 123 18.08 4.75 -12.38
N SER A 124 17.39 4.43 -11.28
CA SER A 124 16.71 3.14 -11.13
C SER A 124 15.48 3.04 -12.04
N ILE A 125 14.76 4.14 -12.27
CA ILE A 125 13.59 4.17 -13.15
C ILE A 125 14.00 3.85 -14.60
N LEU A 126 15.04 4.53 -15.11
CA LEU A 126 15.57 4.31 -16.46
C LEU A 126 16.11 2.89 -16.65
N GLN A 127 16.75 2.32 -15.62
CA GLN A 127 17.28 0.96 -15.68
C GLN A 127 16.19 -0.11 -15.63
N LYS A 128 15.19 0.04 -14.74
CA LYS A 128 14.13 -0.95 -14.57
C LYS A 128 13.10 -0.90 -15.70
N ASN A 129 12.82 0.31 -16.20
CA ASN A 129 12.00 0.56 -17.38
C ASN A 129 10.71 -0.29 -17.46
N TYR A 130 9.93 -0.37 -16.38
CA TYR A 130 8.75 -1.26 -16.30
C TYR A 130 7.69 -1.01 -17.38
N TYR A 131 7.69 0.17 -17.99
CA TYR A 131 6.74 0.55 -19.04
C TYR A 131 7.33 0.50 -20.45
N ASN A 132 8.59 0.11 -20.60
CA ASN A 132 9.31 0.07 -21.88
C ASN A 132 9.27 1.41 -22.66
N TRP A 133 9.22 2.53 -21.95
CA TRP A 133 9.18 3.87 -22.55
C TRP A 133 10.54 4.40 -22.97
N PHE A 134 11.60 3.83 -22.42
CA PHE A 134 12.98 4.24 -22.68
C PHE A 134 13.75 3.12 -23.35
N GLU A 135 14.76 3.47 -24.12
CA GLU A 135 15.77 2.54 -24.61
C GLU A 135 17.15 3.15 -24.44
N ARG A 136 18.13 2.28 -24.16
CA ARG A 136 19.50 2.70 -23.94
C ARG A 136 20.28 2.59 -25.25
N VAL A 137 20.66 3.73 -25.82
CA VAL A 137 21.42 3.79 -27.08
C VAL A 137 22.92 3.66 -26.88
N GLU A 138 23.42 4.21 -25.77
CA GLU A 138 24.84 4.16 -25.43
C GLU A 138 25.01 4.01 -23.91
N ARG A 139 26.27 3.99 -23.45
CA ARG A 139 26.55 3.86 -22.03
C ARG A 139 26.05 5.10 -21.26
N GLY A 140 24.84 4.99 -20.70
CA GLY A 140 24.24 6.04 -19.87
C GLY A 140 23.43 7.07 -20.66
N VAL A 141 23.23 6.85 -21.97
CA VAL A 141 22.40 7.68 -22.84
C VAL A 141 21.11 6.92 -23.16
N TYR A 142 19.99 7.59 -23.00
CA TYR A 142 18.66 7.02 -23.22
C TYR A 142 17.89 7.83 -24.26
N LYS A 143 17.04 7.18 -25.04
CA LYS A 143 16.03 7.80 -25.92
C LYS A 143 14.64 7.22 -25.62
N ILE A 144 13.61 7.87 -26.17
CA ILE A 144 12.23 7.41 -26.09
C ILE A 144 11.99 6.31 -27.13
N THR A 145 11.19 5.30 -26.76
CA THR A 145 10.70 4.27 -27.69
C THR A 145 9.37 4.67 -28.31
N ALA A 146 8.90 3.98 -29.35
CA ALA A 146 7.57 4.23 -29.92
C ALA A 146 6.43 4.18 -28.86
N ILE A 147 6.50 3.25 -27.92
CA ILE A 147 5.53 3.13 -26.81
C ILE A 147 5.62 4.35 -25.87
N GLY A 148 6.81 4.90 -25.70
CA GLY A 148 7.02 6.13 -24.93
C GLY A 148 6.47 7.36 -25.63
N GLU A 149 6.54 7.43 -26.97
CA GLU A 149 5.90 8.52 -27.74
C GLU A 149 4.38 8.48 -27.59
N ASP A 150 3.76 7.30 -27.67
CA ASP A 150 2.33 7.14 -27.40
C ASP A 150 1.97 7.58 -25.97
N ALA A 151 2.84 7.29 -25.00
CA ALA A 151 2.64 7.68 -23.61
C ALA A 151 2.70 9.21 -23.41
N LEU A 152 3.50 9.94 -24.19
CA LEU A 152 3.50 11.41 -24.15
C LEU A 152 2.13 11.98 -24.54
N VAL A 153 1.45 11.35 -25.50
CA VAL A 153 0.12 11.76 -25.94
C VAL A 153 -0.93 11.38 -24.90
N ILE A 154 -0.92 10.12 -24.42
CA ILE A 154 -1.90 9.61 -23.46
C ILE A 154 -1.87 10.37 -22.13
N TYR A 155 -0.67 10.75 -21.67
CA TYR A 155 -0.47 11.40 -20.37
C TYR A 155 -0.19 12.90 -20.49
N LYS A 156 -0.50 13.53 -21.62
CA LYS A 156 -0.26 14.96 -21.85
C LYS A 156 -0.78 15.84 -20.71
N ASP A 157 -2.04 15.67 -20.32
CA ASP A 157 -2.69 16.43 -19.24
C ASP A 157 -2.00 16.25 -17.88
N VAL A 158 -1.38 15.10 -17.65
CA VAL A 158 -0.66 14.78 -16.41
C VAL A 158 0.71 15.44 -16.43
N ILE A 159 1.41 15.35 -17.56
CA ILE A 159 2.72 15.95 -17.77
C ILE A 159 2.65 17.47 -17.61
N GLU A 160 1.64 18.12 -18.20
CA GLU A 160 1.42 19.57 -18.08
C GLU A 160 1.29 20.03 -16.63
N LYS A 161 0.66 19.22 -15.78
CA LYS A 161 0.52 19.52 -14.34
C LYS A 161 1.76 19.17 -13.52
N LEU A 162 2.61 18.28 -14.01
CA LEU A 162 3.85 17.85 -13.35
C LEU A 162 5.03 18.80 -13.62
N ILE A 163 5.02 19.49 -14.77
CA ILE A 163 6.07 20.44 -15.10
C ILE A 163 5.96 21.63 -14.13
N PRO A 164 7.01 21.95 -13.35
CA PRO A 164 7.03 23.20 -12.60
C PRO A 164 6.97 24.35 -13.61
N ILE A 165 5.89 25.13 -13.55
CA ILE A 165 5.80 26.41 -14.26
C ILE A 165 7.04 27.20 -13.86
N LYS A 166 7.82 27.58 -14.87
CA LYS A 166 9.08 28.30 -14.73
C LYS A 166 8.85 29.68 -14.12
#